data_AF-K1UIR2-F1
#
_entry.id   AF-K1UIR2-F1
#
_cell.length_a   1.000
_cell.length_b   1.000
_cell.length_c   1.000
_cell.angle_alpha   90.00
_cell.angle_beta   90.00
_cell.angle_gamma   90.00
#
_symmetry.space_group_name_H-M   'P 1'
#
loop_
_entity.id
_entity.type
_entity.pdbx_description
1 polymer ?
#
loop_
_entity_poly.entity_id
_entity_poly.type
_entity_poly.pdbx_seq_one_letter_code
_entity_poly.pdbx_strand_id
1 'polypeptide(L)'
;MRKKVLAVVSALVITTLAFTGCGSNKSASSDNGSDSGAKSQAITVVSREEGSGTRGAFVELLGVVDENENDITVSSAQITNSTSVMLQKVAQTKSAIGYVSLGSLSTDVKAVQVDGVDATAENVKYR
;
A
#
# COMPACT_ATOMS: atom_id res chain seq x y z
N MET A 1 -11.63 69.44 -35.17
CA MET A 1 -12.58 70.06 -34.22
C MET A 1 -12.01 69.94 -32.81
N ARG A 2 -12.22 70.99 -32.00
CA ARG A 2 -11.76 71.19 -30.62
C ARG A 2 -12.30 70.06 -29.71
N LYS A 3 -11.58 69.55 -28.70
CA LYS A 3 -11.46 70.17 -27.37
C LYS A 3 -10.34 69.51 -26.54
N LYS A 4 -9.62 70.37 -25.82
CA LYS A 4 -8.71 70.06 -24.70
C LYS A 4 -9.54 69.98 -23.39
N VAL A 5 -9.23 69.05 -22.49
CA VAL A 5 -9.35 69.10 -21.00
C VAL A 5 -8.54 67.87 -20.52
N LEU A 6 -7.36 67.89 -19.90
CA LEU A 6 -6.76 68.56 -18.74
C LEU A 6 -7.38 68.25 -17.36
N ALA A 7 -6.67 67.39 -16.63
CA ALA A 7 -6.35 67.46 -15.20
C ALA A 7 -7.33 66.94 -14.11
N VAL A 8 -6.68 66.63 -12.97
CA VAL A 8 -7.13 66.51 -11.56
C VAL A 8 -7.46 65.07 -11.13
N VAL A 9 -6.52 64.30 -10.55
CA VAL A 9 -5.94 64.33 -9.18
C VAL A 9 -6.78 63.56 -8.14
N SER A 10 -6.10 62.57 -7.54
CA SER A 10 -6.27 61.95 -6.21
C SER A 10 -7.60 61.31 -5.82
N ALA A 11 -7.57 60.01 -5.51
CA ALA A 11 -7.93 59.50 -4.18
C ALA A 11 -7.47 58.05 -4.00
N LEU A 12 -6.81 57.81 -2.87
CA LEU A 12 -6.50 56.49 -2.32
C LEU A 12 -7.73 55.57 -2.29
N VAL A 13 -7.60 54.35 -2.83
CA VAL A 13 -8.42 53.20 -2.40
C VAL A 13 -7.53 51.96 -2.32
N ILE A 14 -7.06 51.70 -1.10
CA ILE A 14 -6.51 50.41 -0.67
C ILE A 14 -7.71 49.50 -0.45
N THR A 15 -7.95 48.48 -1.29
CA THR A 15 -8.91 47.42 -0.91
C THR A 15 -8.60 46.10 -1.62
N THR A 16 -8.08 45.18 -0.81
CA THR A 16 -8.34 43.73 -0.77
C THR A 16 -8.00 42.85 -1.97
N LEU A 17 -6.91 42.10 -1.81
CA LEU A 17 -6.80 40.73 -2.30
C LEU A 17 -7.86 39.86 -1.61
N ALA A 18 -8.73 39.25 -2.39
CA ALA A 18 -9.42 38.00 -2.02
C ALA A 18 -9.69 37.21 -3.31
N PHE A 19 -8.72 36.36 -3.69
CA PHE A 19 -8.98 35.24 -4.58
C PHE A 19 -9.73 34.18 -3.76
N THR A 20 -11.07 34.19 -3.83
CA THR A 20 -11.89 33.07 -3.38
C THR A 20 -11.93 32.03 -4.50
N GLY A 21 -11.17 30.96 -4.33
CA GLY A 21 -11.29 29.72 -5.09
C GLY A 21 -11.56 28.57 -4.13
N CYS A 22 -12.81 28.15 -4.07
CA CYS A 22 -13.40 27.18 -3.17
C CYS A 22 -13.04 25.73 -3.56
N GLY A 23 -12.89 24.85 -2.56
CA GLY A 23 -13.12 23.42 -2.75
C GLY A 23 -12.12 22.51 -2.06
N SER A 24 -12.35 22.20 -0.78
CA SER A 24 -12.18 20.84 -0.24
C SER A 24 -12.73 20.79 1.18
N ASN A 25 -13.70 19.90 1.35
CA ASN A 25 -14.43 19.66 2.58
C ASN A 25 -13.49 19.18 3.70
N LYS A 26 -13.64 19.78 4.89
CA LYS A 26 -13.20 19.19 6.16
C LYS A 26 -13.93 17.87 6.37
N SER A 27 -13.19 16.81 6.69
CA SER A 27 -13.68 15.84 7.67
C SER A 27 -12.53 15.29 8.49
N ALA A 28 -12.49 15.80 9.72
CA ALA A 28 -11.89 15.31 10.95
C ALA A 28 -10.65 14.38 10.87
N SER A 29 -9.49 14.99 11.15
CA SER A 29 -8.40 14.30 11.85
C SER A 29 -8.82 14.09 13.30
N SER A 30 -8.92 12.85 13.73
CA SER A 30 -8.72 12.48 15.14
C SER A 30 -7.41 11.73 15.20
N ASP A 31 -6.36 12.47 15.53
CA ASP A 31 -5.15 11.92 16.12
C ASP A 31 -5.51 11.24 17.44
N ASN A 32 -5.09 9.98 17.59
CA ASN A 32 -4.67 9.44 18.87
C ASN A 32 -3.54 8.44 18.60
N GLY A 33 -2.39 8.75 19.21
CA GLY A 33 -1.09 8.32 18.75
C GLY A 33 -0.69 6.89 19.12
N SER A 34 0.27 6.39 18.33
CA SER A 34 1.49 5.78 18.84
C SER A 34 2.49 5.61 17.70
N ASP A 35 3.56 6.38 17.81
CA ASP A 35 4.91 6.22 17.28
C ASP A 35 5.22 5.03 16.36
N SER A 36 5.43 5.33 15.08
CA SER A 36 6.40 4.67 14.19
C SER A 36 6.48 5.50 12.91
N GLY A 37 7.59 6.19 12.67
CA GLY A 37 7.83 7.04 11.48
C GLY A 37 7.82 6.35 10.12
N ALA A 38 7.21 5.18 9.99
CA ALA A 38 6.92 4.55 8.72
C ALA A 38 5.79 5.34 8.04
N LYS A 39 6.14 6.13 7.02
CA LYS A 39 5.16 6.58 6.02
C LYS A 39 4.30 5.37 5.65
N SER A 40 2.98 5.45 5.85
CA SER A 40 2.03 4.42 5.45
C SER A 40 2.15 4.20 3.94
N GLN A 41 3.00 3.26 3.54
CA GLN A 41 3.18 2.84 2.16
C GLN A 41 2.21 1.71 1.90
N ALA A 42 1.49 1.78 0.79
CA ALA A 42 0.65 0.68 0.35
C ALA A 42 1.51 -0.58 0.14
N ILE A 43 0.99 -1.72 0.61
CA ILE A 43 1.67 -3.01 0.46
C ILE A 43 1.38 -3.54 -0.95
N THR A 44 2.45 -3.88 -1.68
CA THR A 44 2.35 -4.59 -2.95
C THR A 44 2.22 -6.08 -2.68
N VAL A 45 1.03 -6.63 -2.84
CA VAL A 45 0.82 -8.08 -2.72
C VAL A 45 1.31 -8.77 -4.00
N VAL A 46 2.16 -9.78 -3.84
CA VAL A 46 2.57 -10.70 -4.91
C VAL A 46 1.98 -12.07 -4.59
N SER A 47 1.23 -12.63 -5.52
CA SER A 47 0.56 -13.93 -5.39
C SER A 47 0.93 -14.85 -6.56
N ARG A 48 0.53 -16.11 -6.47
CA ARG A 48 0.78 -17.14 -7.48
C ARG A 48 -0.42 -17.32 -8.41
N GLU A 49 -0.14 -17.86 -9.57
CA GLU A 49 -1.12 -18.34 -10.55
C GLU A 49 -2.15 -19.30 -9.93
N GLU A 50 -3.34 -19.35 -10.53
CA GLU A 50 -4.34 -20.37 -10.19
C GLU A 50 -3.78 -21.77 -10.45
N GLY A 51 -4.15 -22.74 -9.60
CA GLY A 51 -3.59 -24.09 -9.63
C GLY A 51 -2.20 -24.23 -8.99
N SER A 52 -1.60 -23.14 -8.48
CA SER A 52 -0.37 -23.23 -7.69
C SER A 52 -0.61 -23.94 -6.36
N GLY A 53 0.08 -25.07 -6.12
CA GLY A 53 -0.02 -25.79 -4.84
C GLY A 53 0.41 -24.94 -3.63
N THR A 54 1.42 -24.07 -3.79
CA THR A 54 1.84 -23.14 -2.72
C THR A 54 0.77 -22.10 -2.42
N ARG A 55 0.02 -21.63 -3.44
CA ARG A 55 -1.13 -20.73 -3.23
C ARG A 55 -2.22 -21.42 -2.45
N GLY A 56 -2.65 -22.59 -2.93
CA GLY A 56 -3.70 -23.38 -2.27
C GLY A 56 -3.39 -23.62 -0.80
N ALA A 57 -2.19 -24.14 -0.51
CA ALA A 57 -1.76 -24.36 0.86
C ALA A 57 -1.69 -23.06 1.67
N PHE A 58 -1.20 -21.95 1.10
CA PHE A 58 -1.13 -20.67 1.80
C PHE A 58 -2.52 -20.15 2.19
N VAL A 59 -3.46 -20.11 1.24
CA VAL A 59 -4.79 -19.54 1.50
C VAL A 59 -5.60 -20.38 2.47
N GLU A 60 -5.48 -21.71 2.38
CA GLU A 60 -6.12 -22.65 3.30
C GLU A 60 -5.53 -22.54 4.71
N LEU A 61 -4.20 -22.61 4.84
CA LEU A 61 -3.54 -22.64 6.15
C LEU A 61 -3.62 -21.31 6.91
N LEU A 62 -3.63 -20.18 6.20
CA LEU A 62 -3.69 -18.84 6.79
C LEU A 62 -5.13 -18.30 6.86
N GLY A 63 -6.12 -19.06 6.40
CA GLY A 63 -7.53 -18.64 6.42
C GLY A 63 -7.81 -17.45 5.51
N VAL A 64 -7.09 -17.33 4.39
CA VAL A 64 -7.34 -16.32 3.35
C VAL A 64 -8.43 -16.82 2.40
N VAL A 65 -9.53 -17.27 2.98
CA VAL A 65 -10.69 -17.80 2.27
C VAL A 65 -11.99 -17.21 2.82
N ASP A 66 -13.06 -17.23 2.02
CA ASP A 66 -14.41 -16.91 2.47
C ASP A 66 -15.09 -18.13 3.15
N GLU A 67 -16.36 -17.97 3.52
CA GLU A 67 -17.17 -19.03 4.15
C GLU A 67 -17.38 -20.27 3.26
N ASN A 68 -17.13 -20.15 1.96
CA ASN A 68 -17.27 -21.22 0.97
C ASN A 68 -15.90 -21.75 0.51
N GLU A 69 -14.83 -21.47 1.26
CA GLU A 69 -13.45 -21.86 0.95
C GLU A 69 -12.89 -21.24 -0.34
N ASN A 70 -13.50 -20.17 -0.87
CA ASN A 70 -12.95 -19.46 -2.02
C ASN A 70 -11.79 -18.56 -1.59
N ASP A 71 -10.71 -18.57 -2.36
CA ASP A 71 -9.57 -17.67 -2.17
C ASP A 71 -9.99 -16.19 -2.28
N ILE A 72 -9.79 -15.43 -1.20
CA ILE A 72 -10.08 -13.99 -1.11
C ILE A 72 -8.84 -13.10 -1.19
N THR A 73 -7.73 -13.63 -1.74
CA THR A 73 -6.54 -12.83 -2.04
C THR A 73 -6.94 -11.59 -2.85
N VAL A 74 -6.42 -10.43 -2.47
CA VAL A 74 -6.78 -9.15 -3.11
C VAL A 74 -6.60 -9.21 -4.62
N SER A 75 -7.61 -8.74 -5.36
CA SER A 75 -7.63 -8.76 -6.82
C SER A 75 -6.53 -7.90 -7.47
N SER A 76 -5.96 -6.96 -6.71
CA SER A 76 -4.83 -6.14 -7.13
C SER A 76 -3.47 -6.84 -6.97
N ALA A 77 -3.43 -8.09 -6.50
CA ALA A 77 -2.18 -8.82 -6.34
C ALA A 77 -1.47 -9.03 -7.67
N GLN A 78 -0.15 -8.83 -7.69
CA GLN A 78 0.67 -9.17 -8.84
C GLN A 78 0.82 -10.68 -8.93
N ILE A 79 0.39 -11.26 -10.04
CA ILE A 79 0.47 -12.71 -10.25
C ILE A 79 1.83 -13.09 -10.86
N THR A 80 2.45 -14.14 -10.32
CA THR A 80 3.67 -14.75 -10.88
C THR A 80 3.56 -16.27 -10.89
N ASN A 81 4.19 -16.93 -11.85
CA ASN A 81 4.12 -18.39 -12.02
C ASN A 81 5.31 -19.17 -11.43
N SER A 82 6.21 -18.52 -10.69
CA SER A 82 7.40 -19.18 -10.18
C SER A 82 7.85 -18.67 -8.81
N THR A 83 8.48 -19.56 -8.05
CA THR A 83 9.09 -19.23 -6.75
C THR A 83 10.26 -18.27 -6.90
N SER A 84 11.08 -18.40 -7.95
CA SER A 84 12.23 -17.52 -8.18
C SER A 84 11.80 -16.08 -8.48
N VAL A 85 10.76 -15.90 -9.30
CA VAL A 85 10.23 -14.56 -9.62
C VAL A 85 9.49 -13.96 -8.43
N MET A 86 8.80 -14.78 -7.62
CA MET A 86 8.24 -14.34 -6.33
C MET A 86 9.31 -13.73 -5.44
N LEU A 87 10.40 -14.47 -5.17
CA LEU A 87 11.51 -14.00 -4.32
C LEU A 87 12.16 -12.73 -4.89
N GLN A 88 12.42 -12.70 -6.20
CA GLN A 88 13.01 -11.54 -6.86
C GLN A 88 12.12 -10.29 -6.72
N LYS A 89 10.81 -10.41 -6.98
CA LYS A 89 9.86 -9.29 -6.86
C LYS A 89 9.80 -8.74 -5.45
N VAL A 90 9.74 -9.62 -4.44
CA VAL A 90 9.72 -9.24 -3.03
C VAL A 90 11.03 -8.57 -2.63
N ALA A 91 12.18 -9.13 -3.00
CA ALA A 91 13.49 -8.55 -2.70
C ALA A 91 13.71 -7.16 -3.32
N GLN A 92 13.18 -6.94 -4.54
CA GLN A 92 13.36 -5.68 -5.27
C GLN A 92 12.33 -4.60 -4.92
N THR A 93 11.24 -4.96 -4.23
CA THR A 93 10.13 -4.04 -3.94
C THR A 93 10.01 -3.83 -2.44
N LYS A 94 10.46 -2.67 -1.95
CA LYS A 94 10.58 -2.34 -0.51
C LYS A 94 9.35 -2.65 0.34
N SER A 95 8.14 -2.50 -0.22
CA SER A 95 6.86 -2.70 0.47
C SER A 95 6.07 -3.87 -0.12
N ALA A 96 6.74 -4.86 -0.71
CA ALA A 96 6.08 -6.06 -1.22
C ALA A 96 6.01 -7.18 -0.18
N ILE A 97 4.96 -7.98 -0.28
CA ILE A 97 4.78 -9.21 0.48
C ILE A 97 4.38 -10.34 -0.46
N GLY A 98 4.83 -11.55 -0.16
CA GLY A 98 4.48 -12.76 -0.86
C GLY A 98 4.76 -13.98 0.02
N TYR A 99 4.58 -15.17 -0.54
CA TYR A 99 4.75 -16.43 0.17
C TYR A 99 5.55 -17.42 -0.66
N VAL A 100 6.36 -18.24 0.02
CA VAL A 100 7.13 -19.34 -0.56
C VAL A 100 7.18 -20.50 0.42
N SER A 101 7.41 -21.72 -0.08
CA SER A 101 7.72 -22.85 0.79
C SER A 101 8.99 -22.58 1.59
N LEU A 102 9.06 -23.07 2.84
CA LEU A 102 10.21 -22.86 3.72
C LEU A 102 11.54 -23.28 3.07
N GLY A 103 11.57 -24.41 2.36
CA GLY A 103 12.76 -24.90 1.66
C GLY A 103 13.22 -24.04 0.47
N SER A 104 12.45 -23.04 0.07
CA SER A 104 12.82 -22.07 -0.97
C SER A 104 13.14 -20.69 -0.42
N LEU A 105 13.02 -20.48 0.90
CA LEU A 105 13.33 -19.19 1.53
C LEU A 105 14.80 -18.83 1.27
N SER A 106 15.04 -17.59 0.85
CA SER A 106 16.37 -17.02 0.64
C SER A 106 16.67 -15.96 1.70
N THR A 107 17.96 -15.70 1.96
CA THR A 107 18.44 -14.57 2.76
C THR A 107 18.20 -13.20 2.13
N ASP A 108 17.84 -13.16 0.84
CA ASP A 108 17.53 -11.91 0.11
C ASP A 108 16.18 -11.29 0.50
N VAL A 109 15.35 -12.05 1.21
CA VAL A 109 14.03 -11.62 1.69
C VAL A 109 13.94 -11.82 3.18
N LYS A 110 13.10 -11.01 3.84
CA LYS A 110 12.83 -11.13 5.27
C LYS A 110 11.65 -12.06 5.50
N ALA A 111 11.85 -13.12 6.28
CA ALA A 111 10.75 -13.93 6.78
C ALA A 111 9.93 -13.14 7.82
N VAL A 112 8.61 -13.25 7.74
CA VAL A 112 7.67 -12.65 8.69
C VAL A 112 7.21 -13.73 9.66
N GLN A 113 7.10 -13.37 10.94
CA GLN A 113 6.52 -14.24 11.96
C GLN A 113 5.02 -14.34 11.78
N VAL A 114 4.48 -15.55 11.95
CA VAL A 114 3.03 -15.78 12.03
C VAL A 114 2.72 -16.08 13.48
N ASP A 115 1.82 -15.30 14.09
CA ASP A 115 1.47 -15.40 15.52
C ASP A 115 2.68 -15.37 16.48
N GLY A 116 3.73 -14.61 16.11
CA GLY A 116 4.96 -14.50 16.89
C GLY A 116 5.90 -15.70 16.78
N VAL A 117 5.63 -16.64 15.88
CA VAL A 117 6.46 -17.83 15.64
C VAL A 117 7.31 -17.64 14.39
N ASP A 118 8.61 -17.93 14.51
CA ASP A 118 9.55 -17.86 13.39
C ASP A 118 9.33 -19.00 12.39
N ALA A 119 9.52 -18.69 11.10
CA ALA A 119 9.46 -19.67 10.02
C ALA A 119 10.74 -20.53 9.98
N THR A 120 10.80 -21.57 10.82
CA THR A 120 11.92 -22.52 10.88
C THR A 120 11.43 -23.96 10.74
N ALA A 121 12.34 -24.88 10.41
CA ALA A 121 11.97 -26.29 10.21
C ALA A 121 11.46 -26.94 11.49
N GLU A 122 11.97 -26.52 12.64
CA GLU A 122 11.59 -27.00 13.97
C GLU A 122 10.15 -26.59 14.34
N ASN A 123 9.69 -25.45 13.82
CA ASN A 123 8.33 -24.95 14.05
C ASN A 123 7.30 -25.56 13.08
N VAL A 124 7.72 -26.33 12.08
CA VAL A 124 6.82 -27.05 11.18
C VAL A 124 6.32 -28.31 11.89
N LYS A 125 5.03 -28.31 12.27
CA LYS A 125 4.35 -29.50 12.80
C LYS A 125 3.74 -30.30 11.66
N TYR A 126 4.13 -31.56 11.55
CA TYR A 126 3.41 -32.52 10.71
C TYR A 126 2.05 -32.78 11.36
N ARG A 127 0.97 -32.57 10.60
CA ARG A 127 -0.38 -32.97 11.00
C ARG A 127 -0.61 -34.45 10.70
#